data_AF-C1LV14-F1
#
_entry.id   AF-C1LV14-F1
#
_cell.length_a   1.000
_cell.length_b   1.000
_cell.length_c   1.000
_cell.angle_alpha   90.00
_cell.angle_beta   90.00
_cell.angle_gamma   90.00
#
_symmetry.space_group_name_H-M   'P 1'
#
loop_
_entity.id
_entity.type
_entity.pdbx_description
1 polymer ?
#
loop_
_entity_poly.entity_id
_entity_poly.type
_entity_poly.pdbx_seq_one_letter_code
_entity_poly.pdbx_strand_id
1 'polypeptide(L)' 'MAAMIAEKKADVPQLSTTKWVRVTLTAASIKPLEKVADGLIKKAKDQNLRVKGPVRMPTKGYYAEDSMW' A
#
# COMPACT_ATOMS: atom_id res chain seq x y z
N MET A 1 19.02 -49.56 16.96
CA MET A 1 18.21 -49.12 15.81
C MET A 1 17.87 -47.66 15.99
N ALA A 2 17.99 -46.89 14.90
CA ALA A 2 18.19 -45.45 14.85
C ALA A 2 17.14 -44.61 15.58
N ALA A 3 17.60 -43.67 16.42
CA ALA A 3 16.81 -42.57 16.92
C ALA A 3 16.76 -41.47 15.85
N MET A 4 15.55 -41.08 15.47
CA MET A 4 15.26 -40.11 14.42
C MET A 4 15.82 -38.74 14.78
N ILE A 5 16.73 -38.25 13.92
CA ILE A 5 17.14 -36.86 13.86
C ILE A 5 15.97 -36.10 13.23
N ALA A 6 15.22 -35.37 14.05
CA ALA A 6 14.22 -34.43 13.59
C ALA A 6 14.94 -33.18 13.07
N GLU A 7 15.08 -33.08 11.75
CA GLU A 7 15.59 -31.89 11.07
C GLU A 7 14.68 -30.68 11.37
N LYS A 8 15.21 -29.83 12.23
CA LYS A 8 14.74 -28.48 12.47
C LYS A 8 14.78 -27.73 11.13
N LYS A 9 13.61 -27.51 10.52
CA LYS A 9 13.50 -26.64 9.33
C LYS A 9 14.17 -25.31 9.68
N ALA A 10 15.24 -25.02 8.95
CA ALA A 10 15.98 -23.79 9.06
C ALA A 10 15.05 -22.63 8.76
N ASP A 11 14.78 -21.81 9.78
CA ASP A 11 14.27 -20.46 9.62
C ASP A 11 15.34 -19.71 8.80
N VAL A 12 15.10 -19.57 7.50
CA VAL A 12 15.94 -18.75 6.63
C VAL A 12 15.90 -17.35 7.22
N PRO A 13 17.05 -16.76 7.64
CA PRO A 13 17.05 -15.40 8.17
C PRO A 13 16.72 -14.46 7.01
N GLN A 14 15.44 -14.16 6.85
CA GLN A 14 14.98 -13.13 5.92
C GLN A 14 15.50 -11.81 6.48
N LEU A 15 16.60 -11.34 5.91
CA LEU A 15 17.07 -9.97 6.02
C LEU A 15 15.85 -9.06 5.90
N SER A 16 15.51 -8.39 7.00
CA SER A 16 14.29 -7.58 7.17
C SER A 16 14.39 -6.29 6.37
N THR A 17 14.54 -6.41 5.05
CA THR A 17 14.42 -5.30 4.11
C THR A 17 12.98 -4.81 4.18
N THR A 18 12.80 -3.72 4.93
CA THR A 18 11.54 -2.99 5.01
C THR A 18 11.17 -2.52 3.60
N LYS A 19 10.07 -3.04 3.05
CA LYS A 19 9.57 -2.70 1.72
C LYS A 19 8.52 -1.59 1.84
N TRP A 20 8.61 -0.58 0.99
CA TRP A 20 7.60 0.48 0.89
C TRP A 20 6.72 0.27 -0.33
N VAL A 21 5.41 0.44 -0.15
CA VAL A 21 4.42 0.40 -1.24
C VAL A 21 3.76 1.77 -1.33
N ARG A 22 3.63 2.30 -2.55
CA ARG A 22 2.84 3.51 -2.83
C ARG A 22 1.56 3.10 -3.54
N VAL A 23 0.42 3.55 -3.01
CA VAL A 23 -0.89 3.32 -3.61
C VAL A 23 -1.42 4.67 -4.09
N THR A 24 -1.67 4.79 -5.40
CA THR A 24 -2.27 5.98 -6.01
C THR A 24 -3.69 5.64 -6.42
N LEU A 25 -4.67 6.38 -5.91
CA LEU A 25 -6.08 6.24 -6.29
C LEU A 25 -6.46 7.42 -7.18
N THR A 26 -7.03 7.13 -8.34
CA THR A 26 -7.49 8.14 -9.31
C THR A 26 -8.95 7.87 -9.62
N ALA A 27 -9.79 8.91 -9.53
CA ALA A 27 -11.21 8.82 -9.86
C ALA A 27 -11.72 10.16 -10.40
N ALA A 28 -12.82 10.15 -11.15
CA ALA A 28 -13.48 11.37 -11.63
C ALA A 28 -14.23 12.13 -10.52
N SER A 29 -14.65 11.44 -9.45
CA SER A 29 -15.45 12.00 -8.37
C SER A 29 -14.71 11.92 -7.03
N ILE A 30 -14.64 13.05 -6.32
CA ILE A 30 -13.89 13.19 -5.06
C ILE A 30 -14.57 12.45 -3.90
N LYS A 31 -15.91 12.57 -3.76
CA LYS A 31 -16.67 11.97 -2.66
C LYS A 31 -16.47 10.44 -2.51
N PRO A 32 -16.58 9.62 -3.56
CA PRO A 32 -16.31 8.18 -3.44
C PRO A 32 -14.80 7.89 -3.25
N LEU A 33 -13.92 8.69 -3.83
CA LEU A 33 -12.46 8.54 -3.68
C LEU A 33 -12.03 8.67 -2.22
N GLU A 34 -12.56 9.67 -1.50
CA GLU A 34 -12.27 9.88 -0.09
C GLU A 34 -12.78 8.73 0.78
N LYS A 35 -14.00 8.25 0.55
CA LYS A 35 -14.56 7.10 1.28
C LYS A 35 -13.68 5.85 1.15
N VAL A 36 -13.16 5.58 -0.05
CA VAL A 36 -12.28 4.42 -0.29
C VAL A 36 -10.91 4.63 0.35
N ALA A 37 -10.34 5.83 0.24
CA ALA A 37 -9.07 6.17 0.86
C ALA A 37 -9.12 5.99 2.39
N ASP A 38 -10.18 6.48 3.05
CA ASP A 38 -10.38 6.33 4.48
C ASP A 38 -10.52 4.86 4.90
N GLY A 39 -11.25 4.07 4.11
CA GLY A 39 -11.39 2.63 4.33
C GLY A 39 -10.05 1.88 4.24
N LEU A 40 -9.19 2.24 3.29
CA LEU A 40 -7.86 1.65 3.14
C LEU A 40 -6.94 2.02 4.31
N ILE A 41 -6.95 3.28 4.74
CA ILE A 41 -6.15 3.73 5.89
C ILE A 41 -6.57 3.00 7.16
N LYS A 42 -7.89 2.85 7.39
CA LYS A 42 -8.41 2.10 8.54
C LYS A 42 -7.93 0.64 8.52
N LYS A 43 -8.12 -0.06 7.41
CA LYS A 43 -7.69 -1.46 7.25
C LYS A 43 -6.17 -1.64 7.40
N ALA A 44 -5.39 -0.70 6.89
CA ALA A 44 -3.93 -0.75 7.04
C ALA A 44 -3.50 -0.57 8.51
N LYS A 45 -4.19 0.29 9.26
CA LYS A 45 -3.98 0.43 10.71
C LYS A 45 -4.40 -0.83 11.48
N ASP A 46 -5.49 -1.46 11.10
CA ASP A 46 -5.95 -2.73 11.71
C ASP A 46 -4.92 -3.86 11.50
N GLN A 47 -4.16 -3.84 10.40
CA GLN A 47 -3.05 -4.75 10.12
C GLN A 47 -1.70 -4.29 10.70
N ASN A 48 -1.70 -3.25 11.52
CA ASN A 48 -0.51 -2.70 12.17
C ASN A 48 0.60 -2.23 11.18
N LEU A 49 0.21 -1.79 9.97
CA LEU A 49 1.14 -1.27 8.96
C LEU A 49 1.44 0.21 9.20
N ARG A 50 2.69 0.61 8.91
CA ARG A 50 3.10 2.03 8.98
C ARG A 50 2.59 2.80 7.76
N VAL A 51 1.60 3.67 7.97
CA VAL A 51 1.02 4.52 6.92
C VAL A 51 1.61 5.94 6.98
N LYS A 52 2.15 6.41 5.85
CA LYS A 52 2.33 7.84 5.60
C LYS A 52 1.01 8.33 4.99
N GLY A 53 0.37 9.30 5.63
CA GLY A 53 -1.01 9.71 5.32
C GLY A 53 -1.28 10.03 3.83
N PRO A 54 -2.56 10.14 3.44
CA PRO A 54 -2.93 10.34 2.05
C PRO A 54 -2.39 11.67 1.52
N VAL A 55 -1.64 11.64 0.42
CA VAL A 55 -1.15 12.84 -0.27
C VAL A 55 -2.15 13.19 -1.36
N ARG A 56 -2.72 14.40 -1.30
CA ARG A 56 -3.67 14.90 -2.31
C ARG A 56 -2.90 15.53 -3.47
N MET A 57 -3.05 14.95 -4.66
CA MET A 57 -2.54 15.53 -5.90
C MET A 57 -3.53 16.58 -6.46
N PRO A 58 -3.06 17.57 -7.23
CA PRO A 58 -3.95 18.48 -7.96
C PRO A 58 -4.91 17.72 -8.89
N THR A 59 -6.16 18.17 -8.97
CA THR A 59 -7.16 17.59 -9.88
C THR A 59 -6.91 18.07 -11.31
N LYS A 60 -6.91 17.15 -12.27
CA LYS A 60 -6.84 17.49 -13.69
C LYS A 60 -8.09 18.26 -14.09
N GLY A 61 -7.94 19.52 -14.51
CA GLY A 61 -9.01 20.31 -15.11
C GLY A 61 -9.19 19.94 -16.58
N TYR A 62 -10.43 20.02 -17.08
CA TYR A 62 -10.78 19.70 -18.48
C TYR A 62 -9.96 20.46 -19.53
N TYR A 63 -9.50 21.67 -19.21
CA TYR A 63 -8.74 22.51 -20.15
C TYR A 63 -7.24 22.21 -20.22
N ALA A 64 -6.72 21.26 -19.45
CA ALA A 64 -5.28 21.02 -19.34
C ALA A 64 -4.70 20.18 -20.50
N GLU A 65 -5.53 19.56 -21.35
CA GLU A 65 -5.05 18.77 -22.51
C GLU A 65 -5.15 19.53 -23.84
N ASP A 66 -6.08 20.48 -23.98
CA ASP A 66 -6.20 21.31 -25.19
C ASP A 66 -5.19 22.46 -25.25
N SER A 67 -4.52 22.77 -24.13
CA SER A 67 -3.50 23.82 -24.03
C SER A 67 -2.08 23.25 -23.93
N MET A 68 -1.81 22.15 -24.62
CA MET A 68 -0.48 21.53 -24.69
C MET A 68 -0.12 21.24 -26.16
N TRP A 69 -0.10 22.32 -26.95
CA TRP A 69 0.74 22.47 -28.13
C TRP A 69 1.79 23.54 -27.85
#